data_AF-A0A848GQG1-F1
#
_entry.id   AF-A0A848GQG1-F1
#
_cell.length_a   1.000
_cell.length_b   1.000
_cell.length_c   1.000
_cell.angle_alpha   90.00
_cell.angle_beta   90.00
_cell.angle_gamma   90.00
#
_symmetry.space_group_name_H-M   'P 1'
#
loop_
_entity.id
_entity.type
_entity.pdbx_description
1 polymer ?
#
loop_
_entity_poly.entity_id
_entity_poly.type
_entity_poly.pdbx_seq_one_letter_code
_entity_poly.pdbx_strand_id
1 'polypeptide(L)'
;MPIINKIFIIQSLKTIDPLESGKELSSRLSSAIPVDFKDVETDIEVFEHLDNVQAEISETNEKYVIHFVCHGNEDGIGIFDKSDNVSFIAWEDLRERFRDIYLATKQRVMTSFSSCEGLNVVKLIASFKPCPFDSVTGSFEKISFRDSVDGYEHFYNKIYNGETIEAAMEETRRKYPSMGFSAFTTQKLVKIGWDGYLTTQFTPEKVKERKAQIITAVTSLKGSITSREIEIIDKKLSKKEATKDFEHYKKIFFS
;
A
#
# COMPACT_ATOMS: atom_id res chain seq x y z
N MET A 1 -9.29 2.20 -24.22
CA MET A 1 -9.30 3.33 -23.28
C MET A 1 -8.05 3.21 -22.43
N PRO A 2 -7.30 4.30 -22.20
CA PRO A 2 -6.10 4.24 -21.36
C PRO A 2 -6.50 3.80 -19.95
N ILE A 3 -5.75 2.86 -19.39
CA ILE A 3 -6.03 2.35 -18.03
C ILE A 3 -5.69 3.40 -16.98
N ILE A 4 -4.70 4.26 -17.22
CA ILE A 4 -4.25 5.35 -16.32
C ILE A 4 -4.59 6.69 -16.97
N ASN A 5 -5.28 7.56 -16.23
CA ASN A 5 -5.62 8.90 -16.69
C ASN A 5 -4.51 9.92 -16.41
N LYS A 6 -3.93 9.91 -15.21
CA LYS A 6 -2.85 10.82 -14.82
C LYS A 6 -1.97 10.21 -13.74
N ILE A 7 -0.69 10.60 -13.74
CA ILE A 7 0.29 10.23 -12.73
C ILE A 7 0.74 11.51 -12.01
N PHE A 8 0.61 11.53 -10.69
CA PHE A 8 1.16 12.56 -9.82
C PHE A 8 2.50 12.05 -9.27
N ILE A 9 3.60 12.71 -9.62
CA ILE A 9 4.95 12.35 -9.17
C ILE A 9 5.39 13.35 -8.11
N ILE A 10 5.62 12.86 -6.90
CA ILE A 10 6.14 13.63 -5.77
C ILE A 10 7.59 13.17 -5.54
N GLN A 11 8.53 14.09 -5.67
CA GLN A 11 9.96 13.82 -5.49
C GLN A 11 10.50 14.57 -4.27
N SER A 12 11.31 13.89 -3.46
CA SER A 12 12.20 14.56 -2.51
C SER A 12 13.49 13.76 -2.38
N LEU A 13 14.60 14.34 -2.84
CA LEU A 13 15.90 13.70 -2.95
C LEU A 13 16.98 14.58 -2.34
N LYS A 14 18.11 13.98 -1.97
CA LYS A 14 19.27 14.73 -1.51
C LYS A 14 19.91 15.46 -2.68
N THR A 15 20.57 16.59 -2.41
CA THR A 15 21.35 17.35 -3.39
C THR A 15 22.51 16.54 -3.98
N ILE A 16 23.00 15.54 -3.23
CA ILE A 16 24.05 14.62 -3.66
C ILE A 16 23.54 13.40 -4.41
N ASP A 17 22.22 13.20 -4.51
CA ASP A 17 21.69 12.05 -5.25
C ASP A 17 22.06 12.17 -6.73
N PRO A 18 22.48 11.07 -7.37
CA PRO A 18 23.11 11.11 -8.69
C PRO A 18 22.14 11.45 -9.83
N LEU A 19 20.84 11.46 -9.55
CA LEU A 19 19.78 11.63 -10.54
C LEU A 19 18.52 12.21 -9.90
N GLU A 20 17.94 13.24 -10.55
CA GLU A 20 16.58 13.71 -10.27
C GLU A 20 15.55 12.71 -10.85
N SER A 21 15.49 11.50 -10.28
CA SER A 21 14.78 10.37 -10.89
C SER A 21 13.30 10.62 -11.16
N GLY A 22 12.60 11.36 -10.31
CA GLY A 22 11.18 11.69 -10.50
C GLY A 22 10.96 12.67 -11.65
N LYS A 23 11.82 13.67 -11.79
CA LYS A 23 11.79 14.63 -12.90
C LYS A 23 12.11 13.95 -14.23
N GLU A 24 13.11 13.08 -14.24
CA GLU A 24 13.46 12.26 -15.41
C GLU A 24 12.28 11.35 -15.81
N LEU A 25 11.70 10.63 -14.85
CA LEU A 25 10.53 9.77 -15.10
C LEU A 25 9.34 10.58 -15.63
N SER A 26 9.08 11.76 -15.06
CA SER A 26 8.04 12.68 -15.53
C SER A 26 8.24 13.06 -17.00
N SER A 27 9.45 13.46 -17.38
CA SER A 27 9.80 13.84 -18.76
C SER A 27 9.52 12.71 -19.76
N ARG A 28 9.88 11.47 -19.40
CA ARG A 28 9.68 10.31 -20.28
C ARG A 28 8.21 9.92 -20.46
N LEU A 29 7.43 9.99 -19.38
CA LEU A 29 6.01 9.61 -19.40
C LEU A 29 5.12 10.67 -20.04
N SER A 30 5.47 11.96 -19.91
CA SER A 30 4.64 13.10 -20.31
C SER A 30 4.24 13.13 -21.79
N SER A 31 4.96 12.39 -22.65
CA SER A 31 4.63 12.26 -24.08
C SER A 31 3.39 11.40 -24.36
N ALA A 32 3.05 10.49 -23.44
CA ALA A 32 1.98 9.51 -23.62
C ALA A 32 0.94 9.54 -22.49
N ILE A 33 1.36 9.87 -21.27
CA ILE A 33 0.52 9.88 -20.07
C ILE A 33 0.60 11.27 -19.46
N PRO A 34 -0.54 11.92 -19.12
CA PRO A 34 -0.52 13.14 -18.33
C PRO A 34 0.24 12.95 -17.02
N VAL A 35 1.21 13.83 -16.76
CA VAL A 35 1.99 13.83 -15.51
C VAL A 35 1.89 15.20 -14.86
N ASP A 36 1.65 15.20 -13.55
CA ASP A 36 1.93 16.35 -12.68
C ASP A 36 3.14 16.01 -11.82
N PHE A 37 4.16 16.85 -11.86
CA PHE A 37 5.42 16.63 -11.16
C PHE A 37 5.63 17.74 -10.14
N LYS A 38 5.93 17.33 -8.91
CA LYS A 38 6.26 18.22 -7.80
C LYS A 38 7.54 17.74 -7.12
N ASP A 39 8.54 18.60 -7.08
CA ASP A 39 9.70 18.48 -6.19
C ASP A 39 9.36 19.19 -4.88
N VAL A 40 9.53 18.50 -3.75
CA VAL A 40 9.12 18.98 -2.41
C VAL A 40 10.30 18.95 -1.43
N GLU A 41 10.33 19.96 -0.58
CA GLU A 41 11.38 20.18 0.42
C GLU A 41 10.87 20.05 1.86
N THR A 42 9.55 19.98 2.04
CA THR A 42 8.92 19.84 3.36
C THR A 42 7.77 18.84 3.35
N ASP A 43 7.45 18.30 4.51
CA ASP A 43 6.27 17.47 4.74
C ASP A 43 4.96 18.23 4.46
N ILE A 44 4.91 19.51 4.79
CA ILE A 44 3.79 20.40 4.47
C ILE A 44 3.52 20.41 2.96
N GLU A 45 4.56 20.58 2.14
CA GLU A 45 4.42 20.58 0.68
C GLU A 45 3.94 19.24 0.13
N VAL A 46 4.33 18.11 0.74
CA VAL A 46 3.79 16.79 0.40
C VAL A 46 2.28 16.76 0.63
N PHE A 47 1.82 17.15 1.81
CA PHE A 47 0.40 17.10 2.16
C PHE A 47 -0.43 18.11 1.36
N GLU A 48 0.08 19.32 1.13
CA GLU A 48 -0.56 20.31 0.25
C GLU A 48 -0.70 19.78 -1.19
N HIS A 49 0.31 19.07 -1.71
CA HIS A 49 0.19 18.46 -3.02
C HIS A 49 -0.88 17.34 -3.02
N LEU A 50 -0.97 16.54 -1.95
CA LEU A 50 -2.03 15.55 -1.79
C LEU A 50 -3.43 16.20 -1.63
N ASP A 51 -3.55 17.42 -1.11
CA ASP A 51 -4.78 18.22 -1.14
C ASP A 51 -5.17 18.59 -2.58
N ASN A 52 -4.20 19.02 -3.39
CA ASN A 52 -4.44 19.32 -4.80
C ASN A 52 -4.87 18.07 -5.59
N VAL A 53 -4.22 16.93 -5.34
CA VAL A 53 -4.62 15.64 -5.93
C VAL A 53 -6.07 15.30 -5.58
N GLN A 54 -6.45 15.43 -4.32
CA GLN A 54 -7.83 15.16 -3.87
C GLN A 54 -8.84 16.03 -4.63
N ALA A 55 -8.55 17.32 -4.76
CA ALA A 55 -9.40 18.26 -5.46
C ALA A 55 -9.54 17.91 -6.95
N GLU A 56 -8.47 17.43 -7.59
CA GLU A 56 -8.46 17.10 -9.02
C GLU A 56 -9.18 15.79 -9.33
N ILE A 57 -8.97 14.72 -8.55
CA ILE A 57 -9.51 13.39 -8.88
C ILE A 57 -10.98 13.21 -8.50
N SER A 58 -11.61 14.24 -7.95
CA SER A 58 -13.01 14.20 -7.53
C SER A 58 -13.93 14.00 -8.75
N GLU A 59 -14.94 13.14 -8.60
CA GLU A 59 -16.07 12.96 -9.55
C GLU A 59 -15.78 12.25 -10.89
N THR A 60 -14.61 11.62 -11.08
CA THR A 60 -14.36 10.76 -12.26
C THR A 60 -14.35 9.27 -11.89
N ASN A 61 -14.48 8.36 -12.86
CA ASN A 61 -14.26 6.91 -12.67
C ASN A 61 -12.94 6.46 -13.32
N GLU A 62 -11.97 7.36 -13.31
CA GLU A 62 -10.67 7.20 -13.94
C GLU A 62 -9.65 6.64 -12.94
N LYS A 63 -8.55 6.05 -13.45
CA LYS A 63 -7.48 5.60 -12.57
C LYS A 63 -6.38 6.64 -12.49
N TYR A 64 -6.00 6.97 -11.27
CA TYR A 64 -4.91 7.88 -10.97
C TYR A 64 -3.80 7.14 -10.23
N VAL A 65 -2.58 7.60 -10.45
CA VAL A 65 -1.38 7.10 -9.76
C VAL A 65 -0.79 8.23 -8.93
N ILE A 66 -0.44 7.94 -7.69
CA ILE A 66 0.42 8.80 -6.87
C ILE A 66 1.74 8.07 -6.69
N HIS A 67 2.82 8.63 -7.23
CA HIS A 67 4.15 8.04 -7.28
C HIS A 67 5.14 8.87 -6.47
N PHE A 68 5.75 8.26 -5.47
CA PHE A 68 6.78 8.87 -4.64
C PHE A 68 8.17 8.47 -5.11
N VAL A 69 9.05 9.46 -5.29
CA VAL A 69 10.49 9.28 -5.52
C VAL A 69 11.23 9.91 -4.35
N CYS A 70 11.60 9.09 -3.38
CA CYS A 70 12.23 9.56 -2.15
C CYS A 70 13.05 8.44 -1.50
N HIS A 71 13.86 8.79 -0.51
CA HIS A 71 14.40 7.77 0.39
C HIS A 71 13.31 7.29 1.34
N GLY A 72 13.44 6.05 1.83
CA GLY A 72 12.50 5.45 2.76
C GLY A 72 13.18 4.44 3.67
N ASN A 73 12.47 4.06 4.72
CA ASN A 73 12.87 3.04 5.68
C ASN A 73 11.66 2.26 6.20
N GLU A 74 11.84 1.55 7.31
CA GLU A 74 10.77 0.75 7.92
C GLU A 74 9.58 1.56 8.46
N ASP A 75 9.81 2.83 8.79
CA ASP A 75 8.86 3.70 9.49
C ASP A 75 8.20 4.74 8.58
N GLY A 76 8.85 5.14 7.48
CA GLY A 76 8.31 6.17 6.60
C GLY A 76 9.15 6.53 5.38
N ILE A 77 8.83 7.69 4.81
CA ILE A 77 9.59 8.35 3.74
C ILE A 77 10.35 9.55 4.27
N GLY A 78 11.55 9.77 3.74
CA GLY A 78 12.38 10.92 4.06
C GLY A 78 12.16 12.05 3.05
N ILE A 79 11.94 13.25 3.56
CA ILE A 79 11.82 14.50 2.80
C ILE A 79 13.02 15.38 3.14
N PHE A 80 13.75 15.80 2.12
CA PHE A 80 15.01 16.54 2.24
C PHE A 80 14.82 18.00 1.84
N ASP A 81 15.33 18.91 2.67
CA ASP A 81 15.46 20.31 2.28
C ASP A 81 16.71 20.55 1.41
N LYS A 82 16.92 21.78 0.92
CA LYS A 82 18.10 22.15 0.11
C LYS A 82 19.44 22.02 0.84
N SER A 83 19.42 21.86 2.15
CA SER A 83 20.61 21.64 2.98
C SER A 83 20.80 20.16 3.34
N ASP A 84 20.05 19.26 2.70
CA ASP A 84 20.01 17.81 2.98
C ASP A 84 19.58 17.45 4.42
N ASN A 85 18.89 18.35 5.13
CA ASN A 85 18.25 17.98 6.39
C ASN A 85 17.00 17.16 6.09
N VAL A 86 16.83 16.07 6.84
CA VAL A 86 15.70 15.15 6.64
C VAL A 86 14.59 15.38 7.65
N SER A 87 13.37 15.44 7.15
CA SER A 87 12.14 15.20 7.92
C SER A 87 11.55 13.85 7.49
N PHE A 88 10.86 13.16 8.39
CA PHE A 88 10.23 11.87 8.08
C PHE A 88 8.73 11.97 8.18
N ILE A 89 8.04 11.47 7.14
CA ILE A 89 6.60 11.26 7.17
C ILE A 89 6.37 9.78 7.47
N ALA A 90 5.70 9.49 8.59
CA ALA A 90 5.39 8.12 8.97
C ALA A 90 4.43 7.49 7.96
N TRP A 91 4.55 6.18 7.74
CA TRP A 91 3.63 5.45 6.87
C TRP A 91 2.18 5.64 7.31
N GLU A 92 1.91 5.66 8.62
CA GLU A 92 0.58 5.84 9.22
C GLU A 92 -0.06 7.16 8.81
N ASP A 93 0.70 8.25 8.79
CA ASP A 93 0.21 9.57 8.43
C ASP A 93 -0.16 9.62 6.95
N LEU A 94 0.69 9.05 6.08
CA LEU A 94 0.37 8.88 4.66
C LEU A 94 -0.90 8.06 4.47
N ARG A 95 -1.06 6.96 5.21
CA ARG A 95 -2.22 6.07 5.11
C ARG A 95 -3.52 6.78 5.51
N GLU A 96 -3.54 7.53 6.61
CA GLU A 96 -4.72 8.32 6.98
C GLU A 96 -5.00 9.39 5.92
N ARG A 97 -3.97 10.02 5.35
CA ARG A 97 -4.15 10.96 4.26
C ARG A 97 -4.75 10.34 2.99
N PHE A 98 -4.24 9.20 2.52
CA PHE A 98 -4.86 8.49 1.38
C PHE A 98 -6.29 8.03 1.68
N ARG A 99 -6.59 7.72 2.95
CA ARG A 99 -7.95 7.42 3.40
C ARG A 99 -8.85 8.64 3.30
N ASP A 100 -8.39 9.82 3.66
CA ASP A 100 -9.18 11.04 3.50
C ASP A 100 -9.49 11.30 2.02
N ILE A 101 -8.49 11.11 1.15
CA ILE A 101 -8.68 11.17 -0.31
C ILE A 101 -9.77 10.18 -0.75
N TYR A 102 -9.67 8.91 -0.36
CA TYR A 102 -10.67 7.91 -0.68
C TYR A 102 -12.06 8.26 -0.15
N LEU A 103 -12.17 8.75 1.09
CA LEU A 103 -13.45 9.08 1.69
C LEU A 103 -14.13 10.26 0.99
N ALA A 104 -13.34 11.25 0.57
CA ALA A 104 -13.82 12.44 -0.14
C ALA A 104 -14.20 12.12 -1.59
N THR A 105 -13.40 11.34 -2.29
CA THR A 105 -13.51 11.15 -3.76
C THR A 105 -14.22 9.86 -4.16
N LYS A 106 -14.31 8.89 -3.23
CA LYS A 106 -14.65 7.48 -3.49
C LYS A 106 -13.74 6.80 -4.51
N GLN A 107 -12.58 7.40 -4.80
CA GLN A 107 -11.56 6.87 -5.69
C GLN A 107 -10.43 6.21 -4.91
N ARG A 108 -10.06 5.01 -5.36
CA ARG A 108 -8.86 4.33 -4.87
C ARG A 108 -7.75 4.54 -5.88
N VAL A 109 -6.67 5.15 -5.43
CA VAL A 109 -5.51 5.43 -6.27
C VAL A 109 -4.55 4.26 -6.27
N MET A 110 -3.82 4.08 -7.37
CA MET A 110 -2.60 3.28 -7.37
C MET A 110 -1.52 4.10 -6.65
N THR A 111 -0.93 3.54 -5.60
CA THR A 111 0.15 4.19 -4.87
C THR A 111 1.46 3.50 -5.18
N SER A 112 2.46 4.27 -5.56
CA SER A 112 3.71 3.77 -6.07
C SER A 112 4.88 4.38 -5.34
N PHE A 113 5.81 3.56 -4.88
CA PHE A 113 6.97 4.01 -4.12
C PHE A 113 8.25 3.59 -4.84
N SER A 114 8.88 4.54 -5.51
CA SER A 114 10.31 4.49 -5.87
C SER A 114 11.15 4.89 -4.66
N SER A 115 11.00 4.17 -3.56
CA SER A 115 11.77 4.36 -2.34
C SER A 115 12.31 3.02 -1.84
N CYS A 116 13.44 3.08 -1.13
CA CYS A 116 13.93 1.92 -0.40
C CYS A 116 12.84 1.47 0.58
N GLU A 117 12.55 0.18 0.59
CA GLU A 117 11.53 -0.44 1.44
C GLU A 117 10.11 0.17 1.31
N GLY A 118 9.79 0.81 0.18
CA GLY A 118 8.51 1.47 -0.05
C GLY A 118 7.28 0.55 0.03
N LEU A 119 7.47 -0.77 -0.03
CA LEU A 119 6.40 -1.73 0.22
C LEU A 119 6.03 -1.88 1.69
N ASN A 120 6.75 -1.28 2.65
CA ASN A 120 6.34 -1.29 4.06
C ASN A 120 4.97 -0.64 4.29
N VAL A 121 4.51 0.24 3.39
CA VAL A 121 3.13 0.76 3.38
C VAL A 121 2.08 -0.36 3.39
N VAL A 122 2.39 -1.57 2.89
CA VAL A 122 1.45 -2.71 2.92
C VAL A 122 1.15 -3.18 4.34
N LYS A 123 2.01 -2.90 5.33
CA LYS A 123 1.74 -3.18 6.75
C LYS A 123 0.47 -2.45 7.21
N LEU A 124 0.12 -1.34 6.55
CA LEU A 124 -1.00 -0.48 6.90
C LEU A 124 -2.32 -0.87 6.24
N ILE A 125 -2.30 -1.90 5.40
CA ILE A 125 -3.47 -2.47 4.74
C ILE A 125 -4.28 -3.34 5.72
N ALA A 126 -3.68 -3.85 6.80
CA ALA A 126 -4.34 -4.78 7.73
C ALA A 126 -5.08 -4.08 8.91
N SER A 127 -5.77 -2.97 8.66
CA SER A 127 -6.58 -2.30 9.69
C SER A 127 -8.07 -2.55 9.49
N PHE A 128 -8.88 -2.58 10.56
CA PHE A 128 -10.35 -2.60 10.51
C PHE A 128 -10.96 -1.26 10.03
N LYS A 129 -10.40 -0.71 8.96
CA LYS A 129 -10.80 0.54 8.32
C LYS A 129 -10.81 0.32 6.79
N PRO A 130 -11.67 1.02 6.03
CA PRO A 130 -11.60 1.03 4.57
C PRO A 130 -10.19 1.25 4.02
N CYS A 131 -9.84 0.49 2.98
CA CYS A 131 -8.56 0.59 2.29
C CYS A 131 -8.56 1.76 1.30
N PRO A 132 -7.58 2.67 1.36
CA PRO A 132 -7.51 3.78 0.42
C PRO A 132 -6.86 3.43 -0.92
N PHE A 133 -6.23 2.26 -1.02
CA PHE A 133 -5.41 1.87 -2.15
C PHE A 133 -6.15 0.94 -3.09
N ASP A 134 -6.00 1.15 -4.40
CA ASP A 134 -6.38 0.15 -5.41
C ASP A 134 -5.28 -0.92 -5.53
N SER A 135 -4.05 -0.42 -5.60
CA SER A 135 -2.83 -1.20 -5.71
C SER A 135 -1.65 -0.44 -5.15
N VAL A 136 -0.62 -1.20 -4.76
CA VAL A 136 0.64 -0.67 -4.23
C VAL A 136 1.79 -1.25 -5.03
N THR A 137 2.77 -0.40 -5.39
CA THR A 137 4.01 -0.84 -6.02
C THR A 137 5.23 -0.34 -5.27
N GLY A 138 6.33 -1.07 -5.35
CA GLY A 138 7.61 -0.65 -4.77
C GLY A 138 8.64 -1.76 -4.79
N SER A 139 9.63 -1.65 -3.91
CA SER A 139 10.60 -2.70 -3.62
C SER A 139 10.66 -2.96 -2.11
N PHE A 140 11.00 -4.19 -1.75
CA PHE A 140 11.40 -4.54 -0.38
C PHE A 140 12.89 -4.30 -0.14
N GLU A 141 13.65 -4.01 -1.19
CA GLU A 141 15.10 -3.84 -1.16
C GLU A 141 15.50 -2.42 -1.58
N LYS A 142 16.80 -2.12 -1.47
CA LYS A 142 17.35 -0.86 -1.99
C LYS A 142 17.32 -0.87 -3.51
N ILE A 143 16.90 0.24 -4.10
CA ILE A 143 16.77 0.38 -5.56
C ILE A 143 17.83 1.35 -6.09
N SER A 144 18.45 1.02 -7.22
CA SER A 144 19.26 1.97 -7.99
C SER A 144 18.37 3.06 -8.61
N PHE A 145 18.76 4.32 -8.51
CA PHE A 145 18.05 5.45 -9.12
C PHE A 145 17.78 5.26 -10.62
N ARG A 146 18.75 4.71 -11.35
CA ARG A 146 18.64 4.49 -12.80
C ARG A 146 17.66 3.37 -13.13
N ASP A 147 17.81 2.22 -12.47
CA ASP A 147 16.93 1.07 -12.67
C ASP A 147 15.49 1.40 -12.27
N SER A 148 15.32 2.27 -11.27
CA SER A 148 13.99 2.74 -10.86
C SER A 148 13.29 3.50 -11.98
N VAL A 149 13.96 4.48 -12.60
CA VAL A 149 13.39 5.25 -13.71
C VAL A 149 13.04 4.34 -14.88
N ASP A 150 14.01 3.53 -15.34
CA ASP A 150 13.83 2.68 -16.52
C ASP A 150 12.74 1.60 -16.25
N GLY A 151 12.67 1.06 -15.03
CA GLY A 151 11.69 0.06 -14.61
C GLY A 151 10.27 0.62 -14.46
N TYR A 152 10.11 1.78 -13.82
CA TYR A 152 8.80 2.42 -13.67
C TYR A 152 8.27 2.94 -14.99
N GLU A 153 9.10 3.51 -15.85
CA GLU A 153 8.71 3.89 -17.21
C GLU A 153 8.16 2.68 -17.97
N HIS A 154 8.87 1.55 -17.91
CA HIS A 154 8.44 0.31 -18.56
C HIS A 154 7.10 -0.18 -17.99
N PHE A 155 6.97 -0.21 -16.66
CA PHE A 155 5.75 -0.64 -15.97
C PHE A 155 4.52 0.21 -16.34
N TYR A 156 4.64 1.53 -16.29
CA TYR A 156 3.52 2.43 -16.60
C TYR A 156 3.12 2.36 -18.06
N ASN A 157 4.08 2.29 -18.99
CA ASN A 157 3.78 2.10 -20.40
C ASN A 157 3.01 0.81 -20.66
N LYS A 158 3.33 -0.28 -19.94
CA LYS A 158 2.64 -1.56 -20.04
C LYS A 158 1.19 -1.47 -19.58
N ILE A 159 0.96 -0.88 -18.42
CA ILE A 159 -0.40 -0.69 -17.90
C ILE A 159 -1.20 0.25 -18.80
N TYR A 160 -0.60 1.36 -19.22
CA TYR A 160 -1.25 2.32 -20.12
C TYR A 160 -1.73 1.67 -21.42
N ASN A 161 -0.94 0.71 -21.94
CA ASN A 161 -1.26 -0.08 -23.14
C ASN A 161 -2.22 -1.27 -22.91
N GLY A 162 -2.79 -1.41 -21.71
CA GLY A 162 -3.86 -2.37 -21.46
C GLY A 162 -3.46 -3.62 -20.69
N GLU A 163 -2.19 -3.76 -20.28
CA GLU A 163 -1.75 -4.92 -19.51
C GLU A 163 -2.24 -4.87 -18.06
N THR A 164 -2.41 -6.04 -17.44
CA THR A 164 -2.73 -6.12 -16.01
C THR A 164 -1.52 -5.73 -15.18
N ILE A 165 -1.75 -5.29 -13.93
CA ILE A 165 -0.68 -4.94 -12.99
C ILE A 165 0.28 -6.12 -12.79
N GLU A 166 -0.26 -7.34 -12.68
CA GLU A 166 0.53 -8.55 -12.49
C GLU A 166 1.41 -8.86 -13.71
N ALA A 167 0.87 -8.74 -14.93
CA ALA A 167 1.62 -8.99 -16.15
C ALA A 167 2.74 -7.96 -16.35
N ALA A 168 2.39 -6.66 -16.18
CA ALA A 168 3.34 -5.57 -16.27
C ALA A 168 4.45 -5.70 -15.23
N MET A 169 4.11 -6.07 -13.99
CA MET A 169 5.10 -6.29 -12.92
C MET A 169 6.05 -7.45 -13.23
N GLU A 170 5.56 -8.61 -13.65
CA GLU A 170 6.46 -9.73 -13.95
C GLU A 170 7.37 -9.45 -15.14
N GLU A 171 6.88 -8.72 -16.16
CA GLU A 171 7.74 -8.31 -17.26
C GLU A 171 8.80 -7.29 -16.82
N THR A 172 8.41 -6.27 -16.05
CA THR A 172 9.35 -5.30 -15.47
C THR A 172 10.39 -6.00 -14.61
N ARG A 173 10.01 -6.92 -13.73
CA ARG A 173 10.95 -7.68 -12.90
C ARG A 173 11.90 -8.53 -13.74
N ARG A 174 11.41 -9.17 -14.81
CA ARG A 174 12.25 -9.95 -15.73
C ARG A 174 13.27 -9.06 -16.46
N LYS A 175 12.88 -7.84 -16.83
CA LYS A 175 13.74 -6.91 -17.59
C LYS A 175 14.72 -6.14 -16.69
N TYR A 176 14.31 -5.83 -15.46
CA TYR A 176 15.06 -5.06 -14.46
C TYR A 176 15.14 -5.82 -13.12
N PRO A 177 15.81 -6.98 -13.07
CA PRO A 177 15.79 -7.86 -11.90
C PRO A 177 16.41 -7.25 -10.65
N SER A 178 17.39 -6.35 -10.81
CA SER A 178 18.05 -5.60 -9.72
C SER A 178 17.11 -4.68 -8.94
N MET A 179 15.97 -4.31 -9.53
CA MET A 179 15.01 -3.41 -8.90
C MET A 179 14.25 -4.07 -7.73
N GLY A 180 14.17 -5.41 -7.71
CA GLY A 180 13.32 -6.13 -6.74
C GLY A 180 11.84 -5.75 -6.85
N PHE A 181 11.43 -5.23 -8.01
CA PHE A 181 10.12 -4.60 -8.20
C PHE A 181 8.98 -5.56 -7.87
N SER A 182 8.00 -5.07 -7.13
CA SER A 182 6.76 -5.77 -6.87
C SER A 182 5.58 -4.82 -6.96
N ALA A 183 4.46 -5.35 -7.43
CA ALA A 183 3.18 -4.66 -7.48
C ALA A 183 2.09 -5.62 -7.01
N PHE A 184 1.20 -5.13 -6.17
CA PHE A 184 0.09 -5.92 -5.64
C PHE A 184 -1.18 -5.11 -5.68
N THR A 185 -2.24 -5.72 -6.19
CA THR A 185 -3.60 -5.25 -5.95
C THR A 185 -3.97 -5.45 -4.48
N THR A 186 -4.78 -4.55 -3.95
CA THR A 186 -5.25 -4.63 -2.56
C THR A 186 -5.98 -5.95 -2.30
N GLN A 187 -6.74 -6.47 -3.28
CA GLN A 187 -7.41 -7.76 -3.21
C GLN A 187 -6.42 -8.92 -3.04
N LYS A 188 -5.29 -8.88 -3.75
CA LYS A 188 -4.22 -9.89 -3.64
C LYS A 188 -3.56 -9.82 -2.27
N LEU A 189 -3.28 -8.62 -1.74
CA LEU A 189 -2.67 -8.46 -0.41
C LEU A 189 -3.59 -8.98 0.70
N VAL A 190 -4.88 -8.65 0.66
CA VAL A 190 -5.88 -9.17 1.60
C VAL A 190 -5.95 -10.70 1.55
N LYS A 191 -5.90 -11.27 0.35
CA LYS A 191 -5.88 -12.73 0.17
C LYS A 191 -4.62 -13.37 0.76
N ILE A 192 -3.44 -12.82 0.47
CA ILE A 192 -2.16 -13.32 1.02
C ILE A 192 -2.20 -13.27 2.55
N GLY A 193 -2.62 -12.15 3.13
CA GLY A 193 -2.74 -12.01 4.59
C GLY A 193 -3.70 -13.01 5.22
N TRP A 194 -4.85 -13.24 4.58
CA TRP A 194 -5.83 -14.22 5.05
C TRP A 194 -5.33 -15.66 4.95
N ASP A 195 -4.73 -16.04 3.82
CA ASP A 195 -4.16 -17.37 3.63
C ASP A 195 -3.02 -17.62 4.63
N GLY A 196 -2.18 -16.60 4.90
CA GLY A 196 -1.16 -16.64 5.95
C GLY A 196 -1.75 -16.78 7.35
N TYR A 197 -2.83 -16.06 7.65
CA TYR A 197 -3.54 -16.19 8.92
C TYR A 197 -4.13 -17.59 9.10
N LEU A 198 -4.76 -18.17 8.08
CA LEU A 198 -5.31 -19.53 8.17
C LEU A 198 -4.22 -20.59 8.36
N THR A 199 -3.07 -20.44 7.72
CA THR A 199 -1.99 -21.42 7.83
C THR A 199 -1.25 -21.34 9.17
N THR A 200 -1.12 -20.14 9.74
CA THR A 200 -0.35 -19.93 10.98
C THR A 200 -1.21 -19.90 12.24
N GLN A 201 -2.44 -19.37 12.17
CA GLN A 201 -3.33 -19.17 13.31
C GLN A 201 -4.50 -20.16 13.36
N PHE A 202 -4.69 -21.02 12.37
CA PHE A 202 -5.73 -22.07 12.42
C PHE A 202 -5.15 -23.48 12.55
N THR A 203 -3.94 -23.62 13.08
CA THR A 203 -3.40 -24.93 13.48
C THR A 203 -4.11 -25.46 14.72
N PRO A 204 -4.21 -26.80 14.91
CA PRO A 204 -4.83 -27.39 16.09
C PRO A 204 -4.23 -26.87 17.41
N GLU A 205 -2.92 -26.69 17.47
CA GLU A 205 -2.19 -26.19 18.64
C GLU A 205 -2.57 -24.74 18.95
N LYS A 206 -2.58 -23.88 17.94
CA LYS A 206 -2.91 -22.46 18.09
C LYS A 206 -4.37 -22.23 18.45
N VAL A 207 -5.29 -23.02 17.88
CA VAL A 207 -6.72 -22.99 18.25
C VAL A 207 -6.91 -23.46 19.69
N LYS A 208 -6.23 -24.53 20.10
CA LYS A 208 -6.25 -25.03 21.49
C LYS A 208 -5.71 -23.99 22.47
N GLU A 209 -4.59 -23.34 22.14
CA GLU A 209 -3.98 -22.26 22.92
C GLU A 209 -4.98 -21.10 23.12
N ARG A 210 -5.59 -20.62 22.02
CA ARG A 210 -6.57 -19.53 22.05
C ARG A 210 -7.80 -19.88 22.88
N LYS A 211 -8.29 -21.13 22.75
CA LYS A 211 -9.40 -21.64 23.57
C LYS A 211 -9.04 -21.58 25.05
N ALA A 212 -7.85 -22.06 25.44
CA ALA A 212 -7.41 -22.04 26.83
C ALA A 212 -7.30 -20.60 27.38
N GLN A 213 -6.77 -19.67 26.58
CA GLN A 213 -6.68 -18.25 26.95
C GLN A 213 -8.06 -17.63 27.18
N ILE A 214 -9.03 -17.86 26.27
CA ILE A 214 -10.40 -17.35 26.41
C ILE A 214 -11.09 -17.97 27.64
N ILE A 215 -10.97 -19.28 27.84
CA ILE A 215 -11.54 -19.96 29.02
C ILE A 215 -10.97 -19.38 30.31
N THR A 216 -9.66 -19.14 30.35
CA THR A 216 -8.98 -18.54 31.51
C THR A 216 -9.50 -17.13 31.78
N ALA A 217 -9.61 -16.29 30.74
CA ALA A 217 -10.12 -14.92 30.86
C ALA A 217 -11.60 -14.87 31.29
N VAL A 218 -12.45 -15.77 30.77
CA VAL A 218 -13.85 -15.85 31.18
C VAL A 218 -13.96 -16.34 32.62
N THR A 219 -13.17 -17.34 33.00
CA THR A 219 -13.17 -17.90 34.36
C THR A 219 -12.66 -16.89 35.38
N SER A 220 -11.66 -16.07 35.05
CA SER A 220 -11.20 -15.02 35.97
C SER A 220 -12.26 -13.93 36.19
N LEU A 221 -13.10 -13.65 35.19
CA LEU A 221 -14.18 -12.66 35.28
C LEU A 221 -15.45 -13.20 35.98
N LYS A 222 -15.80 -14.47 35.75
CA LYS A 222 -17.06 -15.07 36.21
C LYS A 222 -16.92 -16.10 37.33
N GLY A 223 -15.70 -16.49 37.68
CA GLY A 223 -15.38 -17.58 38.62
C GLY A 223 -15.55 -18.99 38.04
N SER A 224 -16.35 -19.17 36.99
CA SER A 224 -16.56 -20.47 36.34
C SER A 224 -17.01 -20.31 34.89
N ILE A 225 -16.93 -21.40 34.12
CA ILE A 225 -17.43 -21.48 32.74
C ILE A 225 -18.35 -22.70 32.59
N THR A 226 -19.44 -22.52 31.86
CA THR A 226 -20.42 -23.59 31.60
C THR A 226 -20.08 -24.37 30.32
N SER A 227 -20.58 -25.60 30.20
CA SER A 227 -20.42 -26.41 28.97
C SER A 227 -20.99 -25.71 27.72
N ARG A 228 -22.11 -24.99 27.88
CA ARG A 228 -22.72 -24.22 26.78
C ARG A 228 -21.83 -23.06 26.32
N GLU A 229 -21.14 -22.39 27.24
CA GLU A 229 -20.17 -21.34 26.88
C GLU A 229 -18.95 -21.94 26.16
N ILE A 230 -18.48 -23.11 26.57
CA ILE A 230 -17.41 -23.84 25.87
C ILE A 230 -17.83 -24.18 24.43
N GLU A 231 -19.04 -24.68 24.22
CA GLU A 231 -19.57 -24.96 22.87
C GLU A 231 -19.64 -23.70 21.99
N ILE A 232 -20.03 -22.56 22.57
CA ILE A 232 -20.03 -21.27 21.86
C ILE A 232 -18.61 -20.86 21.46
N ILE A 233 -17.64 -21.02 22.37
CA ILE A 233 -16.22 -20.75 22.08
C ILE A 233 -15.72 -21.65 20.95
N ASP A 234 -16.02 -22.95 21.00
CA ASP A 234 -15.62 -23.91 19.95
C ASP A 234 -16.22 -23.53 18.59
N LYS A 235 -17.50 -23.17 18.57
CA LYS A 235 -18.15 -22.67 17.35
C LYS A 235 -17.44 -21.43 16.82
N LYS A 236 -17.14 -20.45 17.69
CA LYS A 236 -16.49 -19.19 17.31
C LYS A 236 -15.04 -19.34 16.87
N LEU A 237 -14.32 -20.32 17.39
CA LEU A 237 -12.97 -20.67 16.96
C LEU A 237 -12.94 -21.60 15.74
N SER A 238 -14.10 -21.96 15.17
CA SER A 238 -14.15 -22.77 13.96
C SER A 238 -13.71 -21.99 12.72
N LYS A 239 -13.06 -22.67 11.78
CA LYS A 239 -12.68 -22.08 10.48
C LYS A 239 -13.88 -21.51 9.72
N LYS A 240 -15.07 -22.11 9.89
CA LYS A 240 -16.32 -21.64 9.26
C LYS A 240 -16.74 -20.26 9.77
N GLU A 241 -16.71 -20.04 11.08
CA GLU A 241 -17.04 -18.72 11.64
C GLU A 241 -15.95 -17.70 11.29
N ALA A 242 -14.67 -18.09 11.35
CA ALA A 242 -13.58 -17.20 10.94
C ALA A 242 -13.71 -16.71 9.49
N THR A 243 -14.10 -17.59 8.56
CA THR A 243 -14.36 -17.19 7.17
C THR A 243 -15.54 -16.22 7.06
N LYS A 244 -16.60 -16.39 7.86
CA LYS A 244 -17.72 -15.42 7.87
C LYS A 244 -17.28 -14.06 8.38
N ASP A 245 -16.51 -14.03 9.47
CA ASP A 245 -15.98 -12.80 10.04
C ASP A 245 -15.05 -12.10 9.04
N PHE A 246 -14.24 -12.87 8.29
CA PHE A 246 -13.38 -12.35 7.23
C PHE A 246 -14.18 -11.78 6.04
N GLU A 247 -15.27 -12.42 5.61
CA GLU A 247 -16.13 -11.85 4.56
C GLU A 247 -16.84 -10.58 5.02
N HIS A 248 -17.21 -10.50 6.31
CA HIS A 248 -17.71 -9.25 6.89
C HIS A 248 -16.64 -8.15 6.90
N TYR A 249 -15.42 -8.48 7.32
CA TYR A 249 -14.27 -7.58 7.26
C TYR A 249 -14.03 -7.07 5.83
N LYS A 250 -14.00 -7.96 4.82
CA LYS A 250 -13.79 -7.59 3.42
C LYS A 250 -14.83 -6.57 2.94
N LYS A 251 -16.09 -6.70 3.35
CA LYS A 251 -17.13 -5.72 2.99
C LYS A 251 -16.82 -4.34 3.54
N ILE A 252 -16.34 -4.22 4.77
CA ILE A 252 -15.93 -2.95 5.38
C ILE A 252 -14.63 -2.43 4.74
N PHE A 253 -13.73 -3.35 4.41
CA PHE A 253 -12.43 -3.03 3.87
C PHE A 253 -12.51 -2.44 2.44
N PHE A 254 -13.44 -2.97 1.64
CA PHE A 254 -13.70 -2.55 0.26
C PHE A 254 -14.98 -1.69 0.10
N SER A 255 -15.63 -1.26 1.19
CA SER A 255 -16.71 -0.26 1.16
C SER A 255 -16.18 1.16 1.06
#